data_AF-A0A1Y4D658-F1
#
_entry.id   AF-A0A1Y4D658-F1
#
_cell.length_a   1.000
_cell.length_b   1.000
_cell.length_c   1.000
_cell.angle_alpha   90.00
_cell.angle_beta   90.00
_cell.angle_gamma   90.00
#
_symmetry.space_group_name_H-M   'P 1'
#
loop_
_entity.id
_entity.type
_entity.pdbx_description
1 polymer ?
#
loop_
_entity_poly.entity_id
_entity_poly.type
_entity_poly.pdbx_seq_one_letter_code
_entity_poly.pdbx_strand_id
1 'polypeptide(L)'
;MLEPNIHAALEAEKRFIANPDQMRDYWQREKAIAKRVTELEAAEDKGRAKGKTEEKENIARAMLSDNAPIQLIQKYTGLSVSEIEALKK
;
A
#
# COMPACT_ATOMS: atom_id res chain seq x y z
N MET A 1 20.87 40.84 -12.51
CA MET A 1 19.39 40.87 -12.40
C MET A 1 18.89 39.46 -12.60
N LEU A 2 17.94 38.98 -11.78
CA LEU A 2 17.24 37.73 -12.07
C LEU A 2 16.44 37.89 -13.36
N GLU A 3 16.28 36.80 -14.12
CA GLU A 3 15.46 36.84 -15.33
C GLU A 3 14.01 37.24 -14.98
N PRO A 4 13.32 38.01 -15.85
CA PRO A 4 11.98 38.54 -15.56
C PRO A 4 10.96 37.47 -15.14
N ASN A 5 11.07 36.28 -15.72
CA ASN A 5 10.18 35.15 -15.41
C ASN A 5 10.42 34.59 -14.01
N ILE A 6 11.68 34.55 -13.56
CA ILE A 6 12.06 34.07 -12.23
C ILE A 6 11.61 35.09 -11.17
N HIS A 7 11.77 36.39 -11.47
CA HIS A 7 11.33 37.45 -10.55
C HIS A 7 9.81 37.47 -10.39
N ALA A 8 9.05 37.31 -11.49
CA ALA A 8 7.59 37.23 -11.45
C ALA A 8 7.09 36.03 -10.62
N ALA A 9 7.74 34.86 -10.76
CA ALA A 9 7.40 33.67 -9.99
C ALA A 9 7.65 33.87 -8.48
N LEU A 10 8.79 34.46 -8.10
CA LEU A 10 9.12 34.76 -6.71
C LEU A 10 8.15 35.76 -6.07
N GLU A 11 7.72 36.79 -6.80
CA GLU A 11 6.73 37.76 -6.29
C GLU A 11 5.34 37.14 -6.15
N ALA A 12 4.96 36.23 -7.05
CA ALA A 12 3.71 35.47 -6.92
C ALA A 12 3.76 34.55 -5.68
N GLU A 13 4.87 33.86 -5.44
CA GLU A 13 5.07 33.01 -4.27
C GLU A 13 5.05 33.83 -2.97
N LYS A 14 5.71 34.99 -2.93
CA LYS A 14 5.64 35.90 -1.76
C LYS A 14 4.22 36.34 -1.44
N ARG A 15 3.42 36.70 -2.46
CA ARG A 15 2.01 37.10 -2.28
C ARG A 15 1.16 35.94 -1.75
N PHE A 16 1.43 34.74 -2.24
CA PHE A 16 0.77 33.52 -1.80
C PHE A 16 1.12 33.20 -0.34
N ILE A 17 2.40 33.26 0.05
CA ILE A 17 2.86 33.04 1.43
C ILE A 17 2.32 34.12 2.38
N ALA A 18 2.20 35.37 1.90
CA ALA A 18 1.71 36.49 2.69
C ALA A 18 0.20 36.43 3.01
N ASN A 19 -0.56 35.50 2.40
CA ASN A 19 -1.97 35.30 2.68
C ASN A 19 -2.18 34.02 3.54
N PRO A 20 -2.43 34.16 4.86
CA PRO A 20 -2.53 33.02 5.77
C PRO A 20 -3.65 32.03 5.42
N ASP A 21 -4.78 32.53 4.89
CA ASP A 21 -5.92 31.68 4.53
C ASP A 21 -5.61 30.83 3.30
N GLN A 22 -5.01 31.44 2.27
CA GLN A 22 -4.58 30.69 1.07
C GLN A 22 -3.51 29.65 1.40
N MET A 23 -2.57 29.98 2.30
CA MET A 23 -1.54 29.04 2.72
C MET A 23 -2.13 27.89 3.55
N ARG A 24 -3.11 28.17 4.40
CA ARG A 24 -3.84 27.15 5.17
C ARG A 24 -4.59 26.18 4.25
N ASP A 25 -5.31 26.68 3.26
CA ASP A 25 -6.06 25.85 2.31
C ASP A 25 -5.12 24.98 1.48
N TYR A 26 -4.00 25.54 1.04
CA TYR A 26 -2.95 24.80 0.36
C TYR A 26 -2.39 23.67 1.21
N TRP A 27 -2.02 23.95 2.46
CA TRP A 27 -1.52 22.91 3.37
C TRP A 27 -2.55 21.82 3.65
N GLN A 28 -3.83 22.17 3.78
CA GLN A 28 -4.89 21.18 3.95
C GLN A 28 -5.03 20.28 2.72
N ARG A 29 -4.95 20.86 1.51
CA ARG A 29 -4.94 20.12 0.27
C ARG A 29 -3.74 19.18 0.18
N GLU A 30 -2.53 19.68 0.40
CA GLU A 30 -1.30 18.88 0.37
C GLU A 30 -1.35 17.75 1.38
N LYS A 31 -1.84 18.03 2.61
CA LYS A 31 -2.05 17.00 3.63
C LYS A 31 -3.07 15.95 3.21
N ALA A 32 -4.17 16.35 2.56
CA ALA A 32 -5.17 15.43 2.06
C ALA A 32 -4.62 14.54 0.93
N ILE A 33 -3.84 15.11 0.02
CA ILE A 33 -3.15 14.38 -1.05
C ILE A 33 -2.17 13.37 -0.45
N ALA A 34 -1.28 13.82 0.44
CA ALA A 34 -0.30 12.96 1.10
C ALA A 34 -0.99 11.80 1.85
N LYS A 35 -2.03 12.11 2.63
CA LYS A 35 -2.83 11.09 3.33
C LYS A 35 -3.41 10.08 2.35
N ARG A 36 -3.99 10.54 1.24
CA ARG A 36 -4.59 9.65 0.24
C ARG A 36 -3.55 8.74 -0.41
N VAL A 37 -2.38 9.26 -0.74
CA VAL A 37 -1.27 8.46 -1.29
C VAL A 37 -0.85 7.39 -0.30
N THR A 38 -0.59 7.75 0.96
CA THR A 38 -0.21 6.79 2.00
C THR A 38 -1.29 5.72 2.23
N GLU A 39 -2.57 6.10 2.22
CA GLU A 39 -3.68 5.13 2.34
C GLU A 39 -3.73 4.15 1.17
N LEU A 40 -3.45 4.61 -0.05
CA LEU A 40 -3.42 3.76 -1.24
C LEU A 40 -2.25 2.79 -1.20
N GLU A 41 -1.05 3.25 -0.85
CA GLU A 41 0.13 2.40 -0.69
C GLU A 41 -0.11 1.32 0.38
N ALA A 42 -0.66 1.72 1.53
CA ALA A 42 -1.00 0.78 2.60
C ALA A 42 -2.08 -0.23 2.18
N ALA A 43 -3.05 0.19 1.37
CA ALA A 43 -4.08 -0.71 0.83
C ALA A 43 -3.48 -1.71 -0.18
N GLU A 44 -2.56 -1.26 -1.04
CA GLU A 44 -1.87 -2.10 -2.01
C GLU A 44 -0.98 -3.14 -1.32
N ASP A 45 -0.24 -2.75 -0.28
CA ASP A 45 0.58 -3.66 0.52
C ASP A 45 -0.27 -4.71 1.25
N LYS A 46 -1.38 -4.28 1.85
CA LYS A 46 -2.34 -5.21 2.46
C LYS A 46 -2.92 -6.17 1.44
N GLY A 47 -3.27 -5.68 0.26
CA GLY A 47 -3.77 -6.49 -0.86
C GLY A 47 -2.75 -7.53 -1.30
N ARG A 48 -1.49 -7.13 -1.50
CA ARG A 48 -0.38 -8.04 -1.84
C ARG A 48 -0.16 -9.10 -0.76
N ALA A 49 -0.13 -8.71 0.52
CA ALA A 49 0.07 -9.64 1.63
C ALA A 49 -1.08 -10.65 1.71
N LYS A 50 -2.32 -10.17 1.61
CA LYS A 50 -3.52 -11.02 1.60
C LYS A 50 -3.50 -12.00 0.42
N GLY A 51 -3.21 -11.53 -0.78
CA GLY A 51 -3.13 -12.38 -1.98
C GLY A 51 -2.09 -13.49 -1.87
N LYS A 52 -0.89 -13.18 -1.32
CA LYS A 52 0.14 -14.20 -1.06
C LYS A 52 -0.31 -15.27 -0.06
N THR A 53 -1.07 -14.89 0.96
CA THR A 53 -1.61 -15.85 1.94
C THR A 53 -2.73 -16.69 1.31
N GLU A 54 -3.68 -16.06 0.62
CA GLU A 54 -4.78 -16.77 -0.05
C GLU A 54 -4.27 -17.74 -1.12
N GLU A 55 -3.24 -17.37 -1.89
CA GLU A 55 -2.60 -18.26 -2.85
C GLU A 55 -2.01 -19.50 -2.19
N LYS A 56 -1.27 -19.33 -1.09
CA LYS A 56 -0.70 -20.46 -0.33
C LYS A 56 -1.78 -21.39 0.20
N GLU A 57 -2.86 -20.84 0.76
CA GLU A 57 -3.99 -21.62 1.25
C GLU A 57 -4.70 -22.36 0.11
N ASN A 58 -4.89 -21.72 -1.05
CA ASN A 58 -5.50 -22.35 -2.22
C ASN A 58 -4.66 -23.51 -2.75
N ILE A 59 -3.34 -23.34 -2.85
CA ILE A 59 -2.42 -24.42 -3.23
C ILE A 59 -2.50 -25.55 -2.21
N ALA A 60 -2.48 -25.25 -0.91
CA ALA A 60 -2.59 -26.25 0.14
C ALA A 60 -3.91 -27.04 0.06
N ARG A 61 -5.05 -26.36 -0.18
CA ARG A 61 -6.36 -27.01 -0.39
C ARG A 61 -6.37 -27.92 -1.61
N ALA A 62 -5.78 -27.48 -2.72
CA ALA A 62 -5.68 -28.31 -3.93
C ALA A 62 -4.83 -29.56 -3.65
N MET A 63 -3.66 -29.40 -3.04
CA MET A 63 -2.79 -30.51 -2.69
C MET A 63 -3.44 -31.48 -1.68
N LEU A 64 -4.18 -30.96 -0.69
CA LEU A 64 -4.96 -31.80 0.23
C LEU A 64 -6.02 -32.62 -0.52
N SER A 65 -6.70 -32.01 -1.50
CA SER A 65 -7.70 -32.69 -2.34
C SER A 65 -7.08 -33.81 -3.18
N ASP A 66 -5.82 -33.63 -3.58
CA ASP A 66 -5.01 -34.63 -4.27
C ASP A 66 -4.37 -35.67 -3.33
N ASN A 67 -4.74 -35.67 -2.04
CA ASN A 67 -4.19 -36.53 -0.99
C ASN A 67 -2.66 -36.40 -0.79
N ALA A 68 -2.09 -35.22 -1.07
CA ALA A 68 -0.68 -34.97 -0.85
C ALA A 68 -0.32 -35.03 0.66
N PRO A 69 0.86 -35.57 1.03
CA PRO A 69 1.29 -35.60 2.42
C PRO A 69 1.47 -34.20 3.01
N ILE A 70 1.09 -34.01 4.29
CA ILE A 70 1.18 -32.71 4.98
C ILE A 70 2.60 -32.12 4.92
N GLN A 71 3.63 -32.94 5.07
CA GLN A 71 5.03 -32.51 5.01
C GLN A 71 5.41 -31.95 3.64
N LEU A 72 4.81 -32.48 2.57
CA LEU A 72 5.01 -31.99 1.21
C LEU A 72 4.32 -30.63 1.03
N ILE A 73 3.08 -30.51 1.51
CA ILE A 73 2.31 -29.25 1.46
C ILE A 73 3.04 -28.16 2.23
N GLN A 74 3.55 -28.45 3.43
CA GLN A 74 4.36 -27.53 4.23
C GLN A 74 5.60 -27.08 3.46
N LYS A 75 6.32 -28.00 2.82
CA LYS A 75 7.53 -27.69 2.05
C LYS A 75 7.28 -26.69 0.91
N TYR A 76 6.16 -26.81 0.19
CA TYR A 76 5.90 -25.99 -0.99
C TYR A 76 5.11 -24.71 -0.71
N THR A 77 4.22 -24.71 0.29
CA THR A 77 3.41 -23.54 0.63
C THR A 77 4.06 -22.67 1.71
N GLY A 78 4.96 -23.26 2.52
CA GLY A 78 5.54 -22.64 3.70
C GLY A 78 4.56 -22.48 4.86
N LEU A 79 3.36 -23.07 4.78
CA LEU A 79 2.40 -23.10 5.87
C LEU A 79 2.85 -24.09 6.96
N SER A 80 2.54 -23.78 8.21
CA SER A 80 2.70 -24.69 9.34
C SER A 80 1.72 -25.87 9.26
N VAL A 81 2.05 -26.96 9.95
CA VAL A 81 1.15 -28.12 10.06
C VAL A 81 -0.22 -27.73 10.59
N SER A 82 -0.27 -26.86 11.62
CA SER A 82 -1.53 -26.38 12.20
C SER A 82 -2.37 -25.57 11.21
N GLU A 83 -1.74 -24.73 10.38
CA GLU A 83 -2.45 -23.97 9.34
C GLU A 83 -3.02 -24.92 8.28
N ILE A 84 -2.23 -25.90 7.83
CA ILE A 84 -2.68 -26.90 6.85
C ILE A 84 -3.83 -27.75 7.40
N GLU A 85 -3.76 -28.16 8.66
CA GLU A 85 -4.83 -28.92 9.31
C GLU A 85 -6.12 -28.10 9.46
N ALA A 86 -6.01 -26.80 9.75
CA ALA A 86 -7.17 -25.91 9.81
C ALA A 86 -7.89 -25.72 8.47
N LEU A 87 -7.23 -26.05 7.34
CA LEU A 87 -7.82 -26.00 5.99
C LEU A 87 -8.68 -27.22 5.65
N LYS A 88 -8.59 -28.32 6.41
CA LYS A 88 -9.33 -29.58 6.18
C LYS A 88 -10.82 -29.53 6.57
N LYS A 89 -11.41 -28.33 6.59
CA LYS A 89 -12.83 -28.14 6.93
C LYS A 89 -13.75 -28.83 5.94
#